data_AF-A0A928SGF1-F1
#
_entry.id   AF-A0A928SGF1-F1
#
_cell.length_a   1.000
_cell.length_b   1.000
_cell.length_c   1.000
_cell.angle_alpha   90.00
_cell.angle_beta   90.00
_cell.angle_gamma   90.00
#
_symmetry.space_group_name_H-M   'P 1'
#
loop_
_entity.id
_entity.type
_entity.pdbx_description
1 polymer ?
#
loop_
_entity_poly.entity_id
_entity_poly.type
_entity_poly.pdbx_seq_one_letter_code
_entity_poly.pdbx_strand_id
1 'polypeptide(L)'
;MTNAPFPKNPYVIGVPLTGEVGFYGRRAVFNFVEDTLNTEQQNVMVLYGQRRVGKTSLLHQLARRLKNSEVLPIYFDLQGRAQQSLGQVLYELTRTIARPLKMNVAEQARFDQASRRVNRNRACMPWSSARAKPFSLI
;
A
#
# COMPACT_ATOMS: atom_id res chain seq x y z
N MET A 1 9.67 -34.06 -37.23
CA MET A 1 9.04 -33.80 -35.91
C MET A 1 9.38 -32.38 -35.51
N THR A 2 8.45 -31.45 -35.71
CA THR A 2 8.64 -30.02 -35.42
C THR A 2 8.40 -29.75 -33.93
N ASN A 3 9.45 -29.44 -33.17
CA ASN A 3 9.34 -28.97 -31.79
C ASN A 3 8.65 -27.59 -31.78
N ALA A 4 7.33 -27.56 -31.58
CA ALA A 4 6.64 -26.32 -31.26
C ALA A 4 7.13 -25.85 -29.88
N PRO A 5 7.59 -24.60 -29.72
CA PRO A 5 8.04 -24.11 -28.43
C PRO A 5 6.88 -24.13 -27.45
N PHE A 6 7.09 -24.73 -26.27
CA PHE A 6 6.09 -24.72 -25.21
C PHE A 6 5.68 -23.27 -24.88
N PRO A 7 4.38 -22.98 -24.73
CA PRO A 7 3.92 -21.65 -24.39
C PRO A 7 4.59 -21.21 -23.08
N LYS A 8 5.34 -20.12 -23.16
CA LYS A 8 6.06 -19.57 -22.01
C LYS A 8 5.05 -19.16 -20.96
N ASN A 9 5.26 -19.61 -19.72
CA ASN A 9 4.41 -19.24 -18.60
C ASN A 9 4.29 -17.69 -18.53
N PRO A 10 3.08 -17.11 -18.65
CA PRO A 10 2.90 -15.67 -18.65
C PRO A 10 3.06 -15.04 -17.25
N TYR A 11 3.18 -15.85 -16.19
CA TYR A 11 3.32 -15.39 -14.82
C TYR A 11 4.79 -15.12 -14.46
N VAL A 12 5.12 -13.85 -14.28
CA VAL A 12 6.45 -13.40 -13.82
C VAL A 12 6.46 -13.30 -12.29
N ILE A 13 7.45 -13.92 -11.65
CA ILE A 13 7.62 -13.94 -10.18
C ILE A 13 8.75 -12.99 -9.78
N GLY A 14 8.58 -12.26 -8.68
CA GLY A 14 9.66 -11.55 -7.99
C GLY A 14 9.70 -10.03 -8.17
N VAL A 15 9.07 -9.50 -9.22
CA VAL A 15 8.97 -8.04 -9.46
C VAL A 15 7.50 -7.65 -9.54
N PRO A 16 7.07 -6.53 -8.92
CA PRO A 16 5.72 -6.05 -9.11
C PRO A 16 5.48 -5.76 -10.61
N LEU A 17 4.41 -6.33 -11.17
CA LEU A 17 4.03 -6.07 -12.55
C LEU A 17 3.62 -4.61 -12.72
N THR A 18 4.46 -3.85 -13.43
CA THR A 18 4.21 -2.44 -13.77
C THR A 18 3.60 -2.27 -15.17
N GLY A 19 3.66 -3.31 -16.00
CA GLY A 19 3.08 -3.38 -17.36
C GLY A 19 1.64 -3.91 -17.42
N GLU A 20 1.01 -3.86 -18.60
CA GLU A 20 -0.32 -4.44 -18.86
C GLU A 20 -0.27 -5.96 -19.07
N VAL A 21 0.88 -6.46 -19.52
CA VAL A 21 1.10 -7.88 -19.78
C VAL A 21 1.39 -8.61 -18.46
N GLY A 22 0.72 -9.73 -18.22
CA GLY A 22 0.99 -10.60 -17.06
C GLY A 22 0.00 -10.49 -15.90
N PHE A 23 -0.98 -9.59 -15.94
CA PHE A 23 -1.97 -9.42 -14.87
C PHE A 23 -3.37 -9.80 -15.35
N TYR A 24 -3.81 -10.99 -14.94
CA TYR A 24 -5.05 -11.60 -15.39
C TYR A 24 -6.04 -11.81 -14.24
N GLY A 25 -7.33 -11.83 -14.56
CA GLY A 25 -8.38 -12.34 -13.67
C GLY A 25 -8.87 -11.43 -12.53
N ARG A 26 -8.38 -10.18 -12.41
CA ARG A 26 -8.74 -9.28 -11.29
C ARG A 26 -9.60 -8.08 -11.67
N ARG A 27 -10.30 -8.17 -12.79
CA ARG A 27 -11.24 -7.13 -13.24
C ARG A 27 -12.29 -6.81 -12.17
N ALA A 28 -12.83 -7.83 -11.50
CA ALA A 28 -13.80 -7.64 -10.42
C ALA A 28 -13.25 -6.79 -9.26
N VAL A 29 -11.97 -6.94 -8.91
CA VAL A 29 -11.35 -6.12 -7.85
C VAL A 29 -11.18 -4.67 -8.31
N PHE A 30 -10.80 -4.43 -9.58
CA PHE A 30 -10.73 -3.07 -10.09
C PHE A 30 -12.09 -2.40 -10.13
N ASN A 31 -13.12 -3.08 -10.64
CA ASN A 31 -14.47 -2.55 -10.65
C ASN A 31 -14.94 -2.20 -9.23
N PHE A 32 -14.70 -3.11 -8.26
CA PHE A 32 -15.02 -2.83 -6.85
C PHE A 32 -14.30 -1.58 -6.33
N VAL A 33 -13.02 -1.39 -6.66
CA VAL A 33 -12.28 -0.20 -6.25
C VAL A 33 -12.83 1.06 -6.92
N GLU A 34 -13.10 1.03 -8.22
CA GLU A 34 -13.65 2.16 -8.98
C GLU A 34 -15.05 2.56 -8.46
N ASP A 35 -15.93 1.58 -8.21
CA ASP A 35 -17.27 1.80 -7.63
C ASP A 35 -17.18 2.39 -6.22
N THR A 36 -16.23 1.91 -5.42
CA THR A 36 -15.95 2.43 -4.08
C THR A 36 -15.49 3.89 -4.12
N LEU A 37 -14.57 4.22 -5.04
CA LEU A 37 -14.05 5.58 -5.19
C LEU A 37 -15.11 6.59 -5.66
N ASN A 38 -16.10 6.13 -6.43
CA ASN A 38 -17.22 6.96 -6.88
C ASN A 38 -18.30 7.15 -5.79
N THR A 39 -18.21 6.43 -4.67
CA THR A 39 -19.17 6.53 -3.57
C THR A 39 -18.64 7.48 -2.50
N GLU A 40 -19.28 8.63 -2.32
CA GLU A 40 -18.84 9.72 -1.41
C GLU A 40 -18.67 9.31 0.08
N GLN A 41 -19.20 8.14 0.49
CA GLN A 41 -19.20 7.68 1.88
C GLN A 41 -18.11 6.66 2.22
N GLN A 42 -17.35 6.14 1.26
CA GLN A 42 -16.32 5.11 1.50
C GLN A 42 -14.90 5.66 1.40
N ASN A 43 -14.34 6.05 2.55
CA ASN A 43 -13.02 6.71 2.62
C ASN A 43 -11.84 5.76 2.88
N VAL A 44 -12.09 4.48 3.16
CA VAL A 44 -11.05 3.51 3.54
C VAL A 44 -11.31 2.15 2.92
N MET A 45 -10.31 1.64 2.20
CA MET A 45 -10.31 0.30 1.63
C MET A 45 -9.08 -0.48 2.10
N VAL A 46 -9.27 -1.74 2.51
CA VAL A 46 -8.19 -2.60 2.98
C VAL A 46 -8.04 -3.80 2.05
N LEU A 47 -6.88 -3.92 1.38
CA LEU A 47 -6.53 -5.07 0.57
C LEU A 47 -5.69 -6.06 1.38
N TYR A 48 -6.26 -7.20 1.75
CA TYR A 48 -5.57 -8.25 2.51
C TYR A 48 -5.44 -9.55 1.71
N GLY A 49 -4.54 -10.44 2.17
CA GLY A 49 -4.24 -11.72 1.52
C GLY A 49 -2.79 -12.15 1.72
N GLN A 50 -2.44 -13.36 1.28
CA GLN A 50 -1.09 -13.92 1.48
C GLN A 50 0.03 -13.09 0.80
N ARG A 51 1.27 -13.25 1.27
CA ARG A 51 2.45 -12.67 0.62
C ARG A 51 2.55 -13.19 -0.81
N ARG A 52 2.98 -12.35 -1.76
CA ARG A 52 3.12 -12.67 -3.20
C ARG A 52 1.83 -12.92 -3.98
N VAL A 53 0.66 -12.67 -3.39
CA VAL A 53 -0.62 -12.59 -4.13
C VAL A 53 -0.66 -11.36 -5.05
N GLY A 54 0.39 -10.56 -5.20
CA GLY A 54 0.40 -9.43 -6.15
C GLY A 54 -0.44 -8.23 -5.73
N LYS A 55 -0.62 -7.99 -4.42
CA LYS A 55 -1.32 -6.80 -3.89
C LYS A 55 -0.63 -5.50 -4.32
N THR A 56 0.69 -5.43 -4.22
CA THR A 56 1.49 -4.29 -4.68
C THR A 56 1.34 -4.06 -6.18
N SER A 57 1.34 -5.13 -6.98
CA SER A 57 1.08 -5.06 -8.43
C SER A 57 -0.31 -4.53 -8.75
N LEU A 58 -1.33 -4.94 -7.98
CA LEU A 58 -2.68 -4.42 -8.12
C LEU A 58 -2.75 -2.91 -7.86
N LEU A 59 -2.11 -2.42 -6.78
CA LEU A 59 -2.05 -0.98 -6.48
C LEU A 59 -1.39 -0.17 -7.60
N HIS A 60 -0.30 -0.68 -8.18
CA HIS A 60 0.35 0.00 -9.33
C HIS A 60 -0.54 0.05 -10.56
N GLN A 61 -1.29 -1.03 -10.84
CA GLN A 61 -2.22 -1.04 -11.97
C GLN A 61 -3.44 -0.16 -11.75
N LEU A 62 -3.94 -0.10 -10.52
CA LEU A 62 -5.03 0.79 -10.15
C LEU A 62 -4.61 2.25 -10.40
N ALA A 63 -3.44 2.65 -9.91
CA ALA A 63 -2.91 3.98 -10.15
C ALA A 63 -2.76 4.32 -11.64
N ARG A 64 -2.50 3.32 -12.51
CA ARG A 64 -2.47 3.53 -13.97
C ARG A 64 -3.87 3.74 -14.56
N ARG A 65 -4.88 2.98 -14.12
CA ARG A 65 -6.26 3.10 -14.61
C ARG A 65 -6.90 4.42 -14.18
N LEU A 66 -6.62 4.86 -12.97
CA LEU A 66 -7.12 6.12 -12.41
C LEU A 66 -6.48 7.37 -13.04
N LYS A 67 -5.44 7.25 -13.88
CA LYS A 67 -4.82 8.41 -14.54
C LYS A 67 -5.79 9.26 -15.39
N ASN A 68 -6.86 8.64 -15.89
CA ASN A 68 -7.86 9.30 -16.71
C ASN A 68 -9.12 9.69 -15.90
N SER A 69 -9.09 9.54 -14.58
CA SER A 69 -10.19 9.92 -13.68
C SER A 69 -9.93 11.28 -13.03
N GLU A 70 -10.95 11.84 -12.37
CA GLU A 70 -10.82 13.08 -11.57
C GLU A 70 -10.00 12.88 -10.28
N VAL A 71 -9.58 11.64 -9.99
CA VAL A 71 -8.81 11.28 -8.80
C VAL A 71 -7.33 11.22 -9.12
N LEU A 72 -6.49 11.84 -8.29
CA LEU A 72 -5.04 11.77 -8.39
C LEU A 72 -4.50 10.64 -7.49
N PRO A 73 -4.04 9.50 -8.04
CA PRO A 73 -3.50 8.41 -7.23
C PRO A 73 -2.11 8.76 -6.68
N ILE A 74 -1.94 8.67 -5.37
CA ILE A 74 -0.67 8.95 -4.67
C ILE A 74 -0.22 7.68 -3.96
N TYR A 75 0.95 7.17 -4.33
CA TYR A 75 1.52 5.98 -3.72
C TYR A 75 2.45 6.38 -2.56
N PHE A 76 2.19 5.82 -1.38
CA PHE A 76 3.03 6.00 -0.20
C PHE A 76 3.35 4.65 0.45
N ASP A 77 4.64 4.28 0.44
CA ASP A 77 5.10 3.02 1.02
C ASP A 77 5.54 3.21 2.48
N LEU A 78 4.97 2.39 3.36
CA LEU A 78 5.29 2.32 4.78
C LEU A 78 6.37 1.28 5.10
N GLN A 79 6.74 0.42 4.14
CA GLN A 79 7.76 -0.60 4.35
C GLN A 79 9.10 0.05 4.72
N GLY A 80 9.76 -0.47 5.76
CA GLY A 80 11.04 0.05 6.23
C GLY A 80 10.97 1.35 7.05
N ARG A 81 9.77 1.92 7.28
CA ARG A 81 9.57 3.15 8.05
C ARG A 81 9.26 2.93 9.53
N ALA A 82 9.33 1.68 10.02
CA ALA A 82 8.97 1.33 11.39
C ALA A 82 9.83 2.00 12.47
N GLN A 83 11.05 2.42 12.14
CA GLN A 83 11.97 3.12 13.05
C GLN A 83 11.86 4.65 12.96
N GLN A 84 11.04 5.18 12.05
CA GLN A 84 10.83 6.61 11.90
C GLN A 84 9.83 7.12 12.94
N SER A 85 9.99 8.38 13.37
CA SER A 85 8.99 9.03 14.21
C SER A 85 7.69 9.23 13.41
N LEU A 86 6.54 9.31 14.09
CA LEU A 86 5.28 9.66 13.43
C LEU A 86 5.39 11.00 12.69
N GLY A 87 6.10 11.98 13.27
CA GLY A 87 6.36 13.28 12.63
C GLY A 87 7.10 13.12 11.30
N GLN A 88 8.14 12.29 11.25
CA GLN A 88 8.88 11.99 10.02
C GLN A 88 8.01 11.31 8.97
N VAL A 89 7.19 10.32 9.36
CA VAL A 89 6.29 9.63 8.43
C VAL A 89 5.24 10.59 7.85
N LEU A 90 4.64 11.44 8.69
CA LEU A 90 3.63 12.41 8.26
C LEU A 90 4.23 13.52 7.38
N TYR A 91 5.43 13.98 7.68
CA TYR A 91 6.17 14.92 6.83
C TYR A 91 6.43 14.33 5.45
N GLU A 92 6.92 13.08 5.39
CA GLU A 92 7.17 12.39 4.12
C GLU A 92 5.89 12.09 3.34
N LEU A 93 4.79 11.78 4.03
CA LEU A 93 3.47 11.64 3.40
C LEU A 93 3.02 12.97 2.78
N THR A 94 3.09 14.06 3.55
CA THR A 94 2.71 15.41 3.08
C THR A 94 3.56 15.82 1.89
N ARG A 95 4.87 15.58 1.94
CA ARG A 95 5.81 15.87 0.85
C ARG A 95 5.53 15.03 -0.40
N THR A 96 5.12 13.78 -0.22
CA THR A 96 4.70 12.89 -1.32
C THR A 96 3.42 13.39 -1.98
N ILE A 97 2.48 13.95 -1.21
CA ILE A 97 1.22 14.52 -1.71
C ILE A 97 1.42 15.88 -2.40
N ALA A 98 2.23 16.74 -1.80
CA ALA A 98 2.43 18.11 -2.30
C ALA A 98 3.21 18.17 -3.62
N ARG A 99 4.10 17.20 -3.87
CA ARG A 99 4.92 17.15 -5.10
C ARG A 99 4.07 17.12 -6.37
N PRO A 100 3.14 16.16 -6.55
CA PRO A 100 2.22 16.14 -7.69
C PRO A 100 1.33 17.38 -7.78
N LEU A 101 0.92 17.94 -6.65
CA LEU A 101 0.03 19.11 -6.57
C LEU A 101 0.77 20.46 -6.71
N LYS A 102 2.10 20.45 -6.82
CA LYS A 102 2.95 21.66 -6.84
C LYS A 102 2.69 22.59 -5.64
N MET A 103 2.39 22.01 -4.48
CA MET A 103 2.14 22.76 -3.25
C MET A 103 3.42 22.92 -2.43
N ASN A 104 3.49 23.99 -1.64
CA ASN A 104 4.55 24.18 -0.67
C ASN A 104 4.29 23.32 0.57
N VAL A 105 5.33 22.64 1.05
CA VAL A 105 5.27 21.79 2.24
C VAL A 105 5.76 22.59 3.44
N ALA A 106 5.06 22.46 4.58
CA ALA A 106 5.51 23.04 5.83
C ALA A 106 6.83 22.42 6.31
N GLU A 107 7.64 23.17 7.05
CA GLU A 107 8.92 22.70 7.58
C GLU A 107 8.75 21.44 8.44
N GLN A 108 9.67 20.49 8.28
CA GLN A 108 9.67 19.21 9.00
C GLN A 108 9.58 19.38 10.52
N ALA A 109 10.23 20.41 11.07
CA ALA A 109 10.22 20.71 12.51
C ALA A 109 8.79 20.89 13.10
N ARG A 110 7.82 21.34 12.29
CA ARG A 110 6.42 21.48 12.72
C ARG A 110 5.76 20.13 12.98
N PHE A 111 6.14 19.09 12.25
CA PHE A 111 5.60 17.73 12.40
C PHE A 111 6.18 17.02 13.62
N ASP A 112 7.45 17.29 13.95
CA ASP A 112 8.10 16.72 15.13
C ASP A 112 7.49 17.28 16.44
N GLN A 113 7.11 18.57 16.47
CA GLN A 113 6.42 19.17 17.62
C GLN A 113 5.01 18.60 17.82
N ALA A 114 4.26 18.35 16.75
CA ALA A 114 2.93 17.74 16.80
C ALA A 114 2.99 16.28 17.29
N SER A 115 4.02 15.53 16.91
CA SER A 115 4.21 14.13 17.34
C SER A 115 4.42 13.99 18.86
N ARG A 116 4.97 15.00 19.53
CA ARG A 116 5.12 15.03 21.01
C ARG A 116 3.79 15.09 21.76
N ARG A 117 2.71 15.59 21.12
CA ARG A 117 1.37 15.60 21.73
C ARG A 117 0.68 14.25 21.62
N VAL A 118 0.91 13.51 20.53
CA VAL A 118 0.38 12.14 20.34
C VAL A 118 1.11 11.13 21.24
N ASN A 119 2.40 11.35 21.50
CA ASN A 119 3.24 10.41 22.25
C ASN A 119 3.09 10.45 23.79
N ARG A 120 2.03 11.05 24.34
CA ARG A 120 1.78 11.00 25.80
C ARG A 120 1.18 9.67 26.28
N ASN A 121 0.70 8.83 25.37
CA ASN A 121 0.15 7.51 25.72
C ASN A 121 0.84 6.42 24.90
N ARG A 122 1.98 5.91 25.39
CA ARG A 122 2.37 4.48 25.41
C ARG A 122 3.84 4.32 25.77
N ALA A 123 4.08 3.97 27.03
CA ALA A 123 5.19 3.09 27.36
C ALA A 123 4.99 1.80 26.55
N CYS A 124 5.82 1.58 25.52
CA CYS A 124 6.04 0.24 24.99
C CYS A 124 6.72 -0.56 26.10
N MET A 125 5.96 -1.38 26.84
CA MET A 125 6.57 -2.45 27.61
C MET A 125 7.24 -3.43 26.65
N PRO A 126 8.47 -3.90 26.95
CA PRO A 126 9.12 -4.93 26.15
C PRO A 126 8.29 -6.22 26.21
N TRP A 127 8.05 -6.82 25.05
CA TRP A 127 7.37 -8.10 24.90
C TRP A 127 8.31 -9.23 25.38
N SER A 128 8.39 -9.45 26.69
CA SER A 128 9.00 -10.64 27.26
C SER A 128 7.93 -11.48 27.96
N SER A 129 7.82 -12.74 27.52
CA SER A 129 7.00 -13.84 28.09
C SER A 129 5.49 -13.87 27.81
N ALA A 130 5.09 -13.99 26.54
CA ALA A 130 3.82 -14.66 26.22
C ALA A 130 4.08 -16.17 26.07
N ARG A 131 3.85 -16.91 27.15
CA ARG A 131 3.90 -18.37 27.21
C ARG A 131 2.84 -18.94 26.26
N ALA A 132 3.28 -19.71 25.26
CA ALA A 132 2.39 -20.45 24.37
C ALA A 132 1.50 -21.41 25.18
N LYS A 133 0.18 -21.34 24.98
CA LYS A 133 -0.73 -22.43 25.35
C LYS A 133 -1.07 -23.20 24.07
N PRO A 134 -1.07 -24.55 24.11
CA PRO A 134 -1.37 -25.36 22.94
C PRO A 134 -2.87 -25.26 22.61
N PHE A 135 -3.18 -25.01 21.35
CA PHE A 135 -4.53 -25.03 20.82
C PHE A 135 -4.89 -26.51 20.54
N SER A 136 -5.86 -27.04 21.28
CA SER A 136 -6.47 -28.34 21.06
C SER A 136 -7.40 -28.28 19.85
N LEU A 137 -7.26 -29.27 18.97
CA LEU A 137 -8.02 -29.52 17.74
C LEU A 137 -9.48 -29.88 18.05
N ILE A 138 -10.43 -29.23 17.38
CA ILE A 138 -11.73 -29.79 16.98
C ILE A 138 -11.90 -29.44 15.51
#